data_AF-A0A7C0ZCQ7-F1
#
_entry.id   AF-A0A7C0ZCQ7-F1
#
_cell.length_a   1.000
_cell.length_b   1.000
_cell.length_c   1.000
_cell.angle_alpha   90.00
_cell.angle_beta   90.00
_cell.angle_gamma   90.00
#
_symmetry.space_group_name_H-M   'P 1'
#
loop_
_entity.id
_entity.type
_entity.pdbx_description
1 polymer ?
#
loop_
_entity_poly.entity_id
_entity_poly.type
_entity_poly.pdbx_seq_one_letter_code
_entity_poly.pdbx_strand_id
1 'polypeptide(L)'
;MTGHKRALGWGTFFAGVFTFGVSTLAIPFYPKRCIICGRKSSSKESKPQHSVSDKTPDAELLSNSASQERDTKKCPVCAEIIKLEAIKCRFCGEKFDTAEVARQVAKVKNEDSFENRVLCSDGNCIGVIGPDGRCKVCGLPYKPDGY
;
A
#
# COMPACT_ATOMS: atom_id res chain seq x y z
N MET A 1 -22.62 -6.23 -47.49
CA MET A 1 -22.23 -7.29 -46.54
C MET A 1 -21.57 -8.45 -47.31
N THR A 2 -20.33 -8.29 -47.76
CA THR A 2 -19.60 -9.36 -48.48
C THR A 2 -18.77 -10.13 -47.47
N GLY A 3 -19.38 -11.16 -46.88
CA GLY A 3 -18.72 -12.06 -45.93
C GLY A 3 -17.65 -12.90 -46.62
N HIS A 4 -16.38 -12.67 -46.28
CA HIS A 4 -15.28 -13.54 -46.70
C HIS A 4 -15.45 -14.90 -46.02
N LYS A 5 -15.88 -15.92 -46.79
CA LYS A 5 -15.82 -17.32 -46.36
C LYS A 5 -14.35 -17.68 -46.15
N ARG A 6 -13.85 -17.57 -44.92
CA ARG A 6 -12.48 -17.98 -44.59
C ARG A 6 -12.41 -19.51 -44.67
N ALA A 7 -11.80 -20.02 -45.73
CA ALA A 7 -11.42 -21.42 -45.81
C ALA A 7 -10.28 -21.65 -44.80
N LEU A 8 -10.59 -22.22 -43.64
CA LEU A 8 -9.58 -22.71 -42.70
C LEU A 8 -8.97 -23.99 -43.29
N GLY A 9 -7.98 -23.80 -44.17
CA GLY A 9 -7.15 -24.90 -44.65
C GLY A 9 -6.29 -25.45 -43.52
N TRP A 10 -5.71 -26.63 -43.74
CA TRP A 10 -4.85 -27.31 -42.77
C TRP A 10 -3.66 -26.45 -42.32
N GLY A 11 -3.25 -25.46 -43.12
CA GLY A 11 -2.20 -24.50 -42.75
C GLY A 11 -2.51 -23.67 -41.50
N THR A 12 -3.77 -23.30 -41.23
CA THR A 12 -4.10 -22.55 -39.99
C THR A 12 -4.03 -23.44 -38.76
N PHE A 13 -4.36 -24.73 -38.93
CA PHE A 13 -4.23 -25.73 -37.89
C PHE A 13 -2.75 -25.93 -37.51
N PHE A 14 -1.87 -26.15 -38.50
CA PHE A 14 -0.43 -26.29 -38.23
C PHE A 14 0.20 -25.01 -37.70
N ALA A 15 -0.18 -23.83 -38.21
CA ALA A 15 0.29 -22.56 -37.68
C ALA A 15 -0.08 -22.37 -36.21
N GLY A 16 -1.31 -22.76 -35.82
CA GLY A 16 -1.75 -22.75 -34.42
C GLY A 16 -0.93 -23.70 -33.56
N VAL A 17 -0.76 -24.95 -33.99
CA VAL A 17 0.00 -25.98 -33.25
C VAL A 17 1.46 -25.57 -33.09
N PHE A 18 2.10 -25.04 -34.13
CA PHE A 18 3.50 -24.62 -34.08
C PHE A 18 3.69 -23.39 -33.19
N THR A 19 2.77 -22.41 -33.27
CA THR A 19 2.82 -21.20 -32.43
C THR A 19 2.62 -21.55 -30.96
N PHE A 20 1.65 -22.41 -30.64
CA PHE A 20 1.40 -22.84 -29.26
C PHE A 20 2.53 -23.74 -28.74
N GLY A 21 3.08 -24.60 -29.59
CA GLY A 21 4.22 -25.45 -29.27
C GLY A 21 5.50 -24.64 -28.96
N VAL A 22 5.88 -23.72 -29.83
CA VAL A 22 7.07 -22.87 -29.61
C VAL A 22 6.88 -21.96 -28.39
N SER A 23 5.68 -21.43 -28.19
CA SER A 23 5.35 -20.61 -27.01
C SER A 23 5.46 -21.42 -25.71
N THR A 24 4.88 -22.63 -25.66
CA THR A 24 4.94 -23.50 -24.47
C THR A 24 6.35 -23.98 -24.13
N LEU A 25 7.18 -24.25 -25.14
CA LEU A 25 8.57 -24.64 -24.96
C LEU A 25 9.45 -23.46 -24.48
N ALA A 26 9.06 -22.23 -24.78
CA ALA A 26 9.72 -21.02 -24.29
C ALA A 26 9.31 -20.63 -22.84
N ILE A 27 8.16 -21.08 -22.33
CA ILE A 27 7.70 -20.82 -20.94
C ILE A 27 8.74 -21.19 -19.85
N PRO A 28 9.44 -22.34 -19.88
CA PRO A 28 10.43 -22.67 -18.86
C PRO A 28 11.69 -21.77 -18.91
N PHE A 29 12.00 -21.17 -20.06
CA PHE A 29 13.12 -20.24 -20.23
C PHE A 29 12.72 -18.76 -20.12
N TYR A 30 11.42 -18.45 -20.12
CA TYR A 30 10.95 -17.09 -19.93
C TYR A 30 11.18 -16.68 -18.46
N PRO A 31 11.94 -15.61 -18.18
CA PRO A 31 12.28 -15.27 -16.82
C PRO A 31 11.01 -14.94 -16.05
N LYS A 32 10.65 -15.77 -15.06
CA LYS A 32 9.54 -15.53 -14.14
C LYS A 32 9.89 -14.31 -13.29
N ARG A 33 9.54 -13.12 -13.78
CA ARG A 33 9.60 -11.87 -13.02
C ARG A 33 8.35 -11.81 -12.15
N CYS A 34 8.50 -11.30 -10.93
CA CYS A 34 7.35 -11.04 -10.06
C CYS A 34 6.46 -9.97 -10.73
N ILE A 35 5.17 -10.26 -10.92
CA ILE A 35 4.22 -9.35 -11.60
C ILE A 35 3.94 -8.06 -10.81
N ILE A 36 4.18 -8.07 -9.49
CA ILE A 36 4.00 -6.91 -8.60
C ILE A 36 5.28 -6.06 -8.50
N CYS A 37 6.47 -6.67 -8.52
CA CYS A 37 7.72 -5.98 -8.16
C CYS A 37 8.81 -5.96 -9.26
N GLY A 38 8.68 -6.76 -10.33
CA GLY A 38 9.57 -6.75 -11.50
C GLY A 38 11.04 -7.16 -11.31
N ARG A 39 11.53 -7.34 -10.07
CA ARG A 39 12.95 -7.63 -9.78
C ARG A 39 13.22 -9.14 -9.69
N LYS A 40 14.30 -9.58 -10.35
CA LYS A 40 14.85 -10.93 -10.21
C LYS A 40 15.54 -11.03 -8.85
N SER A 41 15.29 -12.08 -8.09
CA SER A 41 16.04 -12.38 -6.88
C SER A 41 17.47 -12.74 -7.26
N SER A 42 18.42 -11.83 -7.05
CA SER A 42 19.84 -12.15 -7.05
C SER A 42 20.37 -12.04 -5.63
N SER A 43 21.07 -13.10 -5.25
CA SER A 43 21.72 -13.42 -3.99
C SER A 43 22.68 -12.34 -3.48
N LYS A 44 22.64 -12.18 -2.16
CA LYS A 44 23.59 -11.60 -1.19
C LYS A 44 24.96 -11.12 -1.70
N GLU A 45 25.29 -9.86 -1.42
CA GLU A 45 26.59 -9.44 -0.86
C GLU A 45 26.47 -8.05 -0.20
N SER A 46 27.28 -7.87 0.84
CA SER A 46 27.34 -6.87 1.91
C SER A 46 27.38 -5.36 1.57
N LYS A 47 26.71 -4.54 2.41
CA LYS A 47 27.29 -3.50 3.31
C LYS A 47 26.24 -2.41 3.66
N PRO A 48 26.12 -1.97 4.93
CA PRO A 48 25.23 -0.89 5.32
C PRO A 48 25.95 0.45 5.19
N GLN A 49 25.62 1.25 4.18
CA GLN A 49 26.00 2.66 4.16
C GLN A 49 24.88 3.48 3.49
N HIS A 50 23.97 4.00 4.31
CA HIS A 50 23.46 5.34 4.07
C HIS A 50 23.25 6.01 5.41
N SER A 51 24.17 6.91 5.73
CA SER A 51 24.01 8.00 6.68
C SER A 51 22.67 8.68 6.44
N VAL A 52 21.75 8.60 7.40
CA VAL A 52 20.62 9.51 7.47
C VAL A 52 21.15 10.75 8.15
N SER A 53 21.41 11.76 7.34
CA SER A 53 21.65 13.11 7.80
C SER A 53 20.38 13.60 8.49
N ASP A 54 20.54 14.07 9.72
CA ASP A 54 19.56 14.85 10.44
C ASP A 54 19.01 15.96 9.55
N LYS A 55 17.68 16.01 9.42
CA LYS A 55 16.95 17.25 9.18
C LYS A 55 15.71 17.24 10.07
N THR A 56 15.82 17.97 11.17
CA THR A 56 14.72 18.53 11.95
C THR A 56 14.02 19.65 11.15
N PRO A 57 12.85 20.16 11.58
CA PRO A 57 11.61 20.12 10.82
C PRO A 57 11.27 21.46 10.14
N ASP A 58 10.89 21.40 8.87
CA ASP A 58 10.41 22.55 8.11
C ASP A 58 8.88 22.52 8.04
N ALA A 59 8.28 23.65 8.39
CA ALA A 59 6.91 23.81 8.86
C ALA A 59 5.80 23.92 7.78
N GLU A 60 5.88 23.26 6.62
CA GLU A 60 4.88 23.52 5.54
C GLU A 60 4.40 22.31 4.71
N LEU A 61 4.17 21.15 5.32
CA LEU A 61 3.51 19.99 4.64
C LEU A 61 2.60 19.21 5.62
N LEU A 62 1.53 19.84 6.09
CA LEU A 62 0.57 19.27 7.03
C LEU A 62 -0.81 19.10 6.37
N SER A 63 -0.99 17.99 5.64
CA SER A 63 -2.33 17.44 5.38
C SER A 63 -2.33 15.97 4.97
N ASN A 64 -1.23 15.46 4.38
CA ASN A 64 -1.11 14.05 3.96
C ASN A 64 -0.17 13.18 4.82
N SER A 65 0.45 13.76 5.85
CA SER A 65 1.50 13.16 6.67
C SER A 65 0.98 12.59 8.00
N ALA A 66 -0.15 13.07 8.51
CA ALA A 66 -0.72 12.60 9.78
C ALA A 66 -1.28 11.17 9.74
N SER A 67 -1.71 10.70 8.56
CA SER A 67 -2.19 9.32 8.37
C SER A 67 -1.05 8.32 8.15
N GLN A 68 0.12 8.76 7.69
CA GLN A 68 1.24 7.85 7.35
C GLN A 68 2.07 7.44 8.57
N GLU A 69 2.06 8.23 9.65
CA GLU A 69 2.79 7.92 10.87
C GLU A 69 2.13 6.77 11.66
N ARG A 70 0.79 6.74 11.69
CA ARG A 70 0.00 5.69 12.36
C ARG A 70 0.04 4.33 11.67
N ASP A 71 0.48 4.27 10.42
CA ASP A 71 0.54 3.04 9.62
C ASP A 71 1.87 2.28 9.76
N THR A 72 2.68 2.57 10.78
CA THR A 72 3.99 1.96 11.01
C THR A 72 4.14 1.28 12.38
N LYS A 73 4.94 0.21 12.45
CA LYS A 73 5.33 -0.51 13.68
C LYS A 73 6.81 -0.87 13.66
N LYS A 74 7.39 -1.11 14.84
CA LYS A 74 8.76 -1.64 14.96
C LYS A 74 8.77 -3.16 14.82
N CYS A 75 9.78 -3.67 14.12
CA CYS A 75 10.06 -5.09 14.07
C CYS A 75 10.60 -5.58 15.44
N PRO A 76 10.02 -6.61 16.07
CA PRO A 76 10.51 -7.13 17.35
C PRO A 76 11.90 -7.80 17.27
N VAL A 77 12.36 -8.18 16.08
CA VAL A 77 13.65 -8.85 15.90
C VAL A 77 14.79 -7.88 15.61
N CYS A 78 14.59 -6.90 14.75
CA CYS A 78 15.65 -5.97 14.33
C CYS A 78 15.38 -4.51 14.68
N ALA A 79 14.31 -4.22 15.42
CA ALA A 79 13.89 -2.88 15.87
C ALA A 79 13.57 -1.84 14.77
N GLU A 80 13.76 -2.18 13.51
CA GLU A 80 13.52 -1.27 12.38
C GLU A 80 12.02 -0.99 12.16
N ILE A 81 11.71 0.21 11.67
CA ILE A 81 10.34 0.65 11.42
C ILE A 81 9.84 0.08 10.08
N ILE A 82 8.71 -0.62 10.12
CA ILE A 82 8.06 -1.25 8.98
C ILE A 82 6.57 -0.90 8.95
N LYS A 83 5.88 -1.14 7.83
CA LYS A 83 4.43 -0.93 7.75
C LYS A 83 3.66 -1.84 8.72
N LEU A 84 2.55 -1.35 9.26
CA LEU A 84 1.65 -2.14 10.11
C LEU A 84 1.19 -3.42 9.42
N GLU A 85 0.86 -3.33 8.13
CA GLU A 85 0.41 -4.45 7.29
C GLU A 85 1.53 -5.42 6.86
N ALA A 86 2.79 -5.20 7.27
CA ALA A 86 3.89 -6.06 6.86
C ALA A 86 3.78 -7.45 7.51
N ILE A 87 3.64 -8.49 6.67
CA ILE A 87 3.71 -9.92 7.05
C ILE A 87 5.18 -10.38 7.16
N LYS A 88 6.09 -9.72 6.45
CA LYS A 88 7.53 -10.01 6.49
C LYS A 88 8.33 -8.73 6.63
N CYS A 89 9.31 -8.73 7.53
CA CYS A 89 10.23 -7.61 7.67
C CYS A 89 11.12 -7.47 6.42
N ARG A 90 11.21 -6.27 5.85
CA ARG A 90 12.10 -5.98 4.70
C ARG A 90 13.59 -6.02 5.08
N PHE A 91 13.90 -5.80 6.35
CA PHE A 91 15.27 -5.62 6.84
C PHE A 91 15.90 -6.92 7.33
N CYS A 92 15.25 -7.64 8.27
CA CYS A 92 15.76 -8.91 8.79
C CYS A 92 15.12 -10.15 8.15
N GLY A 93 13.96 -10.01 7.50
CA GLY A 93 13.27 -11.12 6.85
C GLY A 93 12.37 -11.97 7.77
N GLU A 94 12.26 -11.63 9.06
CA GLU A 94 11.36 -12.33 9.98
C GLU A 94 9.90 -12.26 9.51
N LYS A 95 9.13 -13.32 9.75
CA LYS A 95 7.72 -13.40 9.41
C LYS A 95 6.86 -13.15 10.65
N PHE A 96 5.77 -12.43 10.47
CA PHE A 96 4.76 -12.19 11.50
C PHE A 96 3.52 -13.02 11.22
N ASP A 97 2.77 -13.34 12.27
CA ASP A 97 1.49 -14.03 12.11
C ASP A 97 0.47 -13.12 11.42
N THR A 98 -0.01 -13.56 10.25
CA THR A 98 -1.01 -12.86 9.45
C THR A 98 -2.28 -12.56 10.25
N ALA A 99 -2.71 -13.47 11.13
CA ALA A 99 -3.90 -13.27 11.94
C ALA A 99 -3.72 -12.10 12.92
N GLU A 100 -2.59 -12.04 13.59
CA GLU A 100 -2.27 -10.94 14.51
C GLU A 100 -2.11 -9.60 13.78
N VAL A 101 -1.42 -9.61 12.64
CA VAL A 101 -1.28 -8.41 11.79
C VAL A 101 -2.65 -7.89 11.37
N ALA A 102 -3.55 -8.77 10.94
CA ALA A 102 -4.91 -8.40 10.54
C ALA A 102 -5.70 -7.78 11.70
N ARG A 103 -5.59 -8.34 12.92
CA ARG A 103 -6.23 -7.77 14.13
C ARG A 103 -5.74 -6.36 14.43
N GLN A 104 -4.42 -6.15 14.40
CA GLN A 104 -3.82 -4.83 14.67
C GLN A 104 -4.25 -3.79 13.64
N VAL A 105 -4.27 -4.16 12.35
CA VAL A 105 -4.70 -3.29 11.26
C VAL A 105 -6.20 -2.96 11.36
N ALA A 106 -7.04 -3.94 11.69
CA ALA A 106 -8.47 -3.72 11.89
C ALA A 106 -8.76 -2.75 13.06
N LYS A 107 -7.99 -2.84 14.15
CA LYS A 107 -8.12 -1.93 15.28
C LYS A 107 -7.85 -0.48 14.87
N VAL A 108 -6.71 -0.22 14.21
CA VAL A 108 -6.34 1.14 13.76
C VAL A 108 -7.34 1.68 12.73
N LYS A 109 -7.80 0.84 11.80
CA LYS A 109 -8.82 1.24 10.80
C LYS A 109 -10.16 1.59 11.43
N ASN A 110 -10.57 0.92 12.51
CA ASN A 110 -11.82 1.24 13.21
C ASN A 110 -11.74 2.56 13.98
N GLU A 111 -10.59 2.88 14.59
CA GLU A 111 -10.41 4.18 15.28
C GLU A 111 -10.54 5.36 14.30
N ASP A 112 -10.08 5.16 13.06
CA ASP A 112 -10.14 6.14 11.98
C ASP A 112 -11.46 6.11 11.16
N SER A 113 -12.45 5.31 11.57
CA SER A 113 -13.72 5.18 10.85
C SER A 113 -14.48 6.52 10.84
N PHE A 114 -15.19 6.78 9.75
CA PHE A 114 -15.92 8.04 9.51
C PHE A 114 -16.96 8.36 10.60
N GLU A 115 -17.38 7.36 11.38
CA GLU A 115 -18.34 7.50 12.49
C GLU A 115 -17.79 8.35 13.65
N ASN A 116 -16.47 8.38 13.83
CA ASN A 116 -15.81 9.19 14.85
C ASN A 116 -15.57 10.64 14.41
N ARG A 117 -15.99 11.02 13.19
CA ARG A 117 -15.79 12.37 12.67
C ARG A 117 -16.93 13.28 13.06
N VAL A 118 -16.65 14.19 13.99
CA VAL A 118 -17.60 15.17 14.48
C VAL A 118 -17.49 16.46 13.65
N LEU A 119 -18.61 17.02 13.20
CA LEU A 119 -18.67 18.31 12.52
C LEU A 119 -18.54 19.46 13.53
N CYS A 120 -18.07 20.62 13.06
CA CYS A 120 -17.96 21.82 13.90
C CYS A 120 -19.32 22.24 14.48
N SER A 121 -19.33 22.72 15.73
CA SER A 121 -20.53 23.18 16.42
C SER A 121 -21.11 24.49 15.89
N ASP A 122 -20.33 25.28 15.13
CA ASP A 122 -20.72 26.64 14.71
C ASP A 122 -21.84 26.69 13.65
N GLY A 123 -22.30 25.55 13.14
CA GLY A 123 -23.41 25.40 12.17
C GLY A 123 -23.11 25.91 10.75
N ASN A 124 -22.33 26.98 10.61
CA ASN A 124 -21.88 27.55 9.34
C ASN A 124 -20.49 27.03 8.91
N CYS A 125 -19.69 26.52 9.86
CA CYS A 125 -18.36 26.02 9.57
C CYS A 125 -18.43 24.57 9.03
N ILE A 126 -17.84 24.33 7.85
CA ILE A 126 -17.76 23.00 7.20
C ILE A 126 -16.65 22.08 7.76
N GLY A 127 -15.98 22.50 8.84
CA GLY A 127 -14.84 21.78 9.40
C GLY A 127 -15.22 20.58 10.25
N VAL A 128 -14.26 19.66 10.41
CA VAL A 128 -14.35 18.52 11.35
C VAL A 128 -13.48 18.77 12.57
N ILE A 129 -13.91 18.24 13.72
CA ILE A 129 -13.18 18.29 14.97
C ILE A 129 -12.00 17.30 14.90
N GLY A 130 -10.81 17.80 15.23
CA GLY A 130 -9.60 17.00 15.36
C GLY A 130 -9.53 16.27 16.70
N PRO A 131 -8.55 15.38 16.88
CA PRO A 131 -8.33 14.68 18.15
C PRO A 131 -7.97 15.62 19.31
N ASP A 132 -7.58 16.86 19.01
CA ASP A 132 -7.33 17.97 19.93
C ASP A 132 -8.62 18.64 20.44
N GLY A 133 -9.80 18.19 19.98
CA GLY A 133 -11.09 18.74 20.38
C GLY A 133 -11.41 20.11 19.77
N ARG A 134 -10.69 20.52 18.72
CA ARG A 134 -10.91 21.78 18.00
C ARG A 134 -11.21 21.55 16.53
N CYS A 135 -11.92 22.48 15.92
CA CYS A 135 -12.20 22.44 14.49
C CYS A 135 -10.93 22.71 13.67
N LYS A 136 -10.65 21.86 12.67
CA LYS A 136 -9.49 22.01 11.77
C LYS A 136 -9.55 23.22 10.83
N VAL A 137 -10.71 23.88 10.71
CA VAL A 137 -10.91 25.03 9.81
C VAL A 137 -10.93 26.34 10.58
N CYS A 138 -11.78 26.46 11.61
CA CYS A 138 -11.92 27.70 12.38
C CYS A 138 -11.11 27.74 13.68
N GLY A 139 -10.59 26.59 14.16
CA GLY A 139 -9.83 26.50 15.41
C GLY A 139 -10.66 26.61 16.69
N LEU A 140 -11.99 26.75 16.59
CA LEU A 140 -12.90 26.83 17.72
C LEU A 140 -12.99 25.48 18.45
N PRO A 141 -13.07 25.48 19.80
CA PRO A 141 -13.26 24.26 20.57
C PRO A 141 -14.65 23.69 20.34
N TYR A 142 -14.76 22.36 20.31
CA TYR A 142 -16.04 21.69 20.18
C TYR A 142 -16.93 21.93 21.42
N LYS A 143 -18.12 22.50 21.20
CA LYS A 143 -19.18 22.62 22.20
C LYS A 143 -20.39 21.82 21.72
N PRO A 144 -20.73 20.68 22.35
CA PRO A 144 -21.85 19.84 21.91
C PRO A 144 -23.23 20.52 22.08
N ASP A 145 -23.30 21.51 22.96
CA ASP A 145 -24.44 22.26 23.43
C ASP A 145 -24.33 23.70 22.92
N GLY A 146 -24.67 23.91 21.65
CA GLY A 146 -24.70 25.21 21.00
C GLY A 146 -25.87 26.10 21.43
N TYR A 147 -26.07 26.30 22.74
CA TYR A 147 -26.85 27.41 23.33
C TYR A 147 -26.24 27.86 24.65
#